data_AF-A0A945CU21-F1
#
_entry.id   AF-A0A945CU21-F1
#
_cell.length_a   1.000
_cell.length_b   1.000
_cell.length_c   1.000
_cell.angle_alpha   90.00
_cell.angle_beta   90.00
_cell.angle_gamma   90.00
#
_symmetry.space_group_name_H-M   'P 1'
#
loop_
_entity.id
_entity.type
_entity.pdbx_description
1 polymer ?
#
loop_
_entity_poly.entity_id
_entity_poly.type
_entity_poly.pdbx_seq_one_letter_code
_entity_poly.pdbx_strand_id
1 'polypeptide(L)'
;MLICLFGVLLLAAIGTAGGDEFDLTRMSIEELMNLEVMSPAKKEQGMFGAGAAISVLTAEDLRRSGVTSIPEALRLLPGVHAGRVNGSKWAISVRGFNDLFANKLLVLVDGRTVYTPIFSGVFWESQEVMLGDVERVEVIRGPGGTLWGANAVNGVINVLTRSAEETQGGVVQVGAGSHERGGGSARFGGKLGDRGYYRLYAKHSEWRETEDAEGRPL
;
A
#
# COMPACT_ATOMS: atom_id res chain seq x y z
N MET A 1 -2.49 0.91 -49.31
CA MET A 1 -2.23 1.38 -47.94
C MET A 1 -2.50 0.21 -47.01
N LEU A 2 -1.44 -0.40 -46.49
CA LEU A 2 -1.40 -1.72 -45.87
C LEU A 2 -1.81 -1.61 -44.40
N ILE A 3 -2.91 -2.25 -43.99
CA ILE A 3 -3.34 -2.34 -42.59
C ILE A 3 -2.79 -3.66 -42.03
N CYS A 4 -1.77 -3.57 -41.18
CA CYS A 4 -1.26 -4.71 -40.43
C CYS A 4 -2.21 -5.07 -39.29
N LEU A 5 -2.88 -6.21 -39.40
CA LEU A 5 -3.55 -6.89 -38.29
C LEU A 5 -2.48 -7.52 -37.38
N PHE A 6 -2.32 -7.03 -36.16
CA PHE A 6 -1.64 -7.77 -35.09
C PHE A 6 -2.71 -8.35 -34.16
N GLY A 7 -3.01 -9.64 -34.34
CA GLY A 7 -3.85 -10.40 -33.42
C GLY A 7 -3.07 -10.72 -32.16
N VAL A 8 -3.53 -10.22 -31.01
CA VAL A 8 -3.06 -10.66 -29.69
C VAL A 8 -4.03 -11.73 -29.20
N LEU A 9 -3.56 -12.98 -29.18
CA LEU A 9 -4.27 -14.11 -28.59
C LEU A 9 -4.07 -14.05 -27.07
N LEU A 10 -5.09 -13.60 -26.33
CA LEU A 10 -5.06 -13.54 -24.87
C LEU A 10 -5.56 -14.88 -24.31
N LEU A 11 -4.63 -15.73 -23.84
CA LEU A 11 -4.97 -16.97 -23.15
C LEU A 11 -5.22 -16.66 -21.66
N ALA A 12 -6.48 -16.44 -21.29
CA ALA A 12 -6.88 -16.26 -19.89
C ALA A 12 -7.01 -17.63 -19.20
N ALA A 13 -6.02 -17.99 -18.39
CA ALA A 13 -6.15 -19.10 -17.45
C ALA A 13 -6.94 -18.60 -16.23
N ILE A 14 -8.24 -18.92 -16.16
CA ILE A 14 -9.06 -18.70 -14.98
C ILE A 14 -8.74 -19.83 -14.00
N GLY A 15 -7.82 -19.56 -13.07
CA GLY A 15 -7.62 -20.41 -11.89
C GLY A 15 -8.70 -20.11 -10.87
N THR A 16 -9.59 -21.07 -10.61
CA THR A 16 -10.52 -21.00 -9.48
C THR A 16 -9.76 -21.25 -8.19
N ALA A 17 -9.26 -20.19 -7.56
CA ALA A 17 -8.75 -20.25 -6.19
C ALA A 17 -9.94 -20.07 -5.24
N GLY A 18 -10.45 -21.17 -4.70
CA GLY A 18 -11.21 -21.14 -3.45
C GLY A 18 -10.23 -20.74 -2.35
N GLY A 19 -10.31 -19.49 -1.91
CA GLY A 19 -9.52 -18.96 -0.80
C GLY A 19 -10.42 -18.81 0.41
N ASP A 20 -10.07 -19.51 1.49
CA ASP A 20 -10.67 -19.34 2.81
C ASP A 20 -10.65 -17.87 3.24
N GLU A 21 -11.76 -17.46 3.85
CA GLU A 21 -12.08 -16.10 4.28
C GLU A 21 -11.07 -15.54 5.30
N PHE A 22 -10.55 -14.35 5.06
CA PHE A 22 -9.86 -13.55 6.07
C PHE A 22 -10.60 -12.23 6.28
N ASP A 23 -11.55 -12.23 7.22
CA ASP A 23 -12.33 -11.07 7.64
C ASP A 23 -12.12 -10.86 9.14
N LEU A 24 -11.54 -9.72 9.54
CA LEU A 24 -11.26 -9.36 10.93
C LEU A 24 -12.51 -9.37 11.83
N THR A 25 -13.71 -9.20 11.26
CA THR A 25 -14.98 -9.26 12.00
C THR A 25 -15.53 -10.69 12.15
N ARG A 26 -14.95 -11.63 11.42
CA ARG A 26 -15.28 -13.07 11.44
C ARG A 26 -14.17 -13.93 12.03
N MET A 27 -12.99 -13.34 12.29
CA MET A 27 -11.92 -14.00 13.04
C MET A 27 -12.37 -14.29 14.47
N SER A 28 -11.96 -15.46 14.96
CA SER A 28 -12.06 -15.78 16.37
C SER A 28 -11.29 -14.75 17.21
N ILE A 29 -11.72 -14.54 18.45
CA ILE A 29 -11.04 -13.62 19.37
C ILE A 29 -9.58 -14.06 19.55
N GLU A 30 -9.32 -15.36 19.51
CA GLU A 30 -8.00 -15.97 19.57
C GLU A 30 -7.11 -15.59 18.37
N GLU A 31 -7.64 -15.58 17.15
CA GLU A 31 -6.90 -15.16 15.95
C GLU A 31 -6.62 -13.65 15.95
N LEU A 32 -7.56 -12.85 16.44
CA LEU A 32 -7.38 -11.41 16.67
C LEU A 32 -6.31 -11.14 17.74
N MET A 33 -6.24 -11.96 18.79
CA MET A 33 -5.20 -11.90 19.82
C MET A 33 -3.82 -12.29 19.30
N ASN A 34 -3.77 -13.21 18.33
CA ASN A 34 -2.53 -13.72 17.73
C ASN A 34 -2.08 -12.93 16.48
N LEU A 35 -2.83 -11.92 16.03
CA LEU A 35 -2.38 -11.06 14.94
C LEU A 35 -1.13 -10.28 15.40
N GLU A 36 0.02 -10.68 14.86
CA GLU A 36 1.29 -10.01 15.12
C GLU A 36 1.34 -8.70 14.36
N VAL A 37 1.45 -7.61 15.11
CA VAL A 37 1.66 -6.27 14.56
C VAL A 37 3.02 -5.75 14.99
N MET A 38 3.62 -4.88 14.18
CA MET A 38 4.78 -4.14 14.67
C MET A 38 4.32 -3.20 15.78
N SER A 39 4.75 -3.51 17.00
CA SER A 39 4.43 -2.70 18.15
C SER A 39 5.04 -1.30 18.06
N PRO A 40 4.52 -0.34 18.83
CA PRO A 40 5.20 0.91 19.08
C PRO A 40 6.66 0.73 19.56
N ALA A 41 7.01 -0.43 20.14
CA ALA A 41 8.36 -0.77 20.61
C ALA A 41 9.25 -1.46 19.56
N LYS A 42 8.87 -1.49 18.28
CA LYS A 42 9.59 -2.16 17.18
C LYS A 42 9.80 -3.67 17.39
N LYS A 43 8.92 -4.30 18.16
CA LYS A 43 8.86 -5.75 18.35
C LYS A 43 7.53 -6.27 17.83
N GLU A 44 7.52 -7.47 17.27
CA GLU A 44 6.29 -8.19 16.98
C GLU A 44 5.58 -8.48 18.31
N GLN A 45 4.34 -8.04 18.43
CA GLN A 45 3.49 -8.35 19.58
C GLN A 45 2.03 -8.39 19.15
N GLY A 46 1.20 -9.13 19.87
CA GLY A 46 -0.24 -9.16 19.62
C GLY A 46 -0.86 -7.76 19.71
N MET A 47 -1.81 -7.45 18.82
CA MET A 47 -2.45 -6.15 18.69
C MET A 47 -2.97 -5.57 20.03
N PHE A 48 -3.50 -6.42 20.91
CA PHE A 48 -4.04 -6.02 22.22
C PHE A 48 -2.99 -5.72 23.30
N GLY A 49 -1.74 -6.18 23.11
CA GLY A 49 -0.63 -5.87 24.01
C GLY A 49 -0.02 -4.49 23.77
N ALA A 50 -0.39 -3.82 22.69
CA ALA A 50 0.09 -2.49 22.36
C ALA A 50 -0.69 -1.40 23.10
N GLY A 51 -0.01 -0.63 23.94
CA GLY A 51 -0.57 0.58 24.58
C GLY A 51 -0.82 1.76 23.61
N ALA A 52 -1.19 1.49 22.35
CA ALA A 52 -1.39 2.48 21.30
C ALA A 52 -2.59 2.13 20.41
N ALA A 53 -3.18 3.15 19.78
CA ALA A 53 -4.31 2.98 18.86
C ALA A 53 -3.84 2.49 17.48
N ILE A 54 -3.74 1.17 17.31
CA ILE A 54 -3.32 0.51 16.08
C ILE A 54 -4.52 0.24 15.18
N SER A 55 -4.33 0.36 13.87
CA SER A 55 -5.24 -0.15 12.86
C SER A 55 -4.45 -0.87 11.78
N VAL A 56 -5.03 -1.93 11.22
CA VAL A 56 -4.39 -2.78 10.23
C VAL A 56 -5.32 -2.89 9.03
N LEU A 57 -4.77 -2.69 7.83
CA LEU A 57 -5.40 -3.13 6.58
C LEU A 57 -4.68 -4.37 6.10
N THR A 58 -5.41 -5.47 5.96
CA THR A 58 -4.88 -6.72 5.45
C THR A 58 -4.85 -6.72 3.91
N ALA A 59 -4.12 -7.65 3.32
CA ALA A 59 -4.15 -7.90 1.88
C ALA A 59 -5.58 -8.08 1.33
N GLU A 60 -6.47 -8.71 2.11
CA GLU A 60 -7.86 -8.92 1.72
C GLU A 60 -8.69 -7.62 1.77
N ASP A 61 -8.47 -6.77 2.78
CA ASP A 61 -9.09 -5.45 2.84
C ASP A 61 -8.68 -4.60 1.63
N LEU A 62 -7.40 -4.64 1.26
CA LEU A 62 -6.87 -3.95 0.08
C LEU A 62 -7.52 -4.50 -1.21
N ARG A 63 -7.65 -5.82 -1.33
CA ARG A 63 -8.27 -6.45 -2.50
C ARG A 63 -9.75 -6.13 -2.62
N ARG A 64 -10.50 -6.14 -1.51
CA ARG A 64 -11.96 -5.90 -1.49
C ARG A 64 -12.34 -4.44 -1.65
N SER A 65 -11.50 -3.54 -1.17
CA SER A 65 -11.77 -2.10 -1.26
C SER A 65 -11.62 -1.53 -2.67
N GLY A 66 -10.92 -2.24 -3.56
CA GLY A 66 -10.66 -1.78 -4.93
C GLY A 66 -9.74 -0.58 -5.01
N VAL A 67 -9.02 -0.28 -3.93
CA VAL A 67 -8.00 0.78 -3.89
C VAL A 67 -6.83 0.42 -4.80
N THR A 68 -6.20 1.43 -5.37
CA THR A 68 -5.19 1.25 -6.43
C THR A 68 -3.81 1.77 -6.02
N SER A 69 -3.74 2.43 -4.85
CA SER A 69 -2.51 2.93 -4.24
C SER A 69 -2.56 2.88 -2.70
N ILE A 70 -1.38 2.85 -2.06
CA ILE A 70 -1.27 2.94 -0.59
C ILE A 70 -1.93 4.22 -0.03
N PRO A 71 -1.71 5.42 -0.59
CA PRO A 71 -2.41 6.63 -0.14
C PRO A 71 -3.94 6.51 -0.15
N GLU A 72 -4.50 5.82 -1.13
CA GLU A 72 -5.93 5.60 -1.21
C GLU A 72 -6.40 4.59 -0.15
N ALA A 73 -5.67 3.49 0.03
CA ALA A 73 -5.93 2.52 1.09
C ALA A 73 -5.99 3.19 2.47
N LEU A 74 -5.08 4.13 2.73
CA LEU A 74 -5.02 4.86 4.00
C LEU A 74 -6.30 5.66 4.31
N ARG A 75 -7.15 5.98 3.33
CA ARG A 75 -8.47 6.61 3.57
C ARG A 75 -9.45 5.72 4.32
N LEU A 76 -9.26 4.41 4.26
CA LEU A 76 -10.12 3.43 4.93
C LEU A 76 -9.85 3.39 6.44
N LEU A 77 -8.71 3.92 6.88
CA LEU A 77 -8.28 3.83 8.26
C LEU A 77 -8.83 4.98 9.11
N PRO A 78 -9.39 4.68 10.29
CA PRO A 78 -9.95 5.71 11.15
C PRO A 78 -8.87 6.71 11.63
N GLY A 79 -9.16 8.00 11.58
CA GLY A 79 -8.26 9.06 12.05
C GLY A 79 -7.04 9.31 11.15
N VAL A 80 -7.03 8.73 9.95
CA VAL A 80 -6.10 9.03 8.86
C VAL A 80 -6.81 9.93 7.86
N HIS A 81 -6.17 11.03 7.50
CA HIS A 81 -6.62 11.91 6.42
C HIS A 81 -5.66 11.73 5.25
N ALA A 82 -6.19 11.27 4.11
CA ALA A 82 -5.43 11.14 2.87
C ALA A 82 -6.14 11.92 1.75
N GLY A 83 -5.68 13.15 1.53
CA GLY A 83 -6.16 14.06 0.51
C GLY A 83 -5.35 13.93 -0.77
N ARG A 84 -6.02 13.96 -1.92
CA ARG A 84 -5.35 14.07 -3.22
C ARG A 84 -5.21 15.56 -3.55
N VAL A 85 -3.98 16.03 -3.75
CA VAL A 85 -3.68 17.45 -4.03
C VAL A 85 -3.84 17.76 -5.52
N ASN A 86 -3.40 16.84 -6.39
CA ASN A 86 -3.66 16.85 -7.83
C ASN A 86 -3.64 15.40 -8.37
N GLY A 87 -3.63 15.21 -9.68
CA GLY A 87 -3.73 13.89 -10.33
C GLY A 87 -2.78 12.80 -9.79
N SER A 88 -1.60 13.18 -9.29
CA SER A 88 -0.59 12.25 -8.76
C SER A 88 -0.18 12.49 -7.31
N LYS A 89 -0.32 13.71 -6.77
CA LYS A 89 0.19 14.08 -5.45
C LYS A 89 -0.80 13.84 -4.32
N TRP A 90 -0.28 13.42 -3.18
CA TRP A 90 -1.05 13.10 -1.97
C TRP A 90 -0.53 13.84 -0.75
N ALA A 91 -1.45 14.33 0.07
CA ALA A 91 -1.19 14.86 1.39
C ALA A 91 -1.78 13.91 2.44
N ILE A 92 -0.94 13.37 3.31
CA ILE A 92 -1.35 12.37 4.32
C ILE A 92 -0.99 12.85 5.71
N SER A 93 -1.97 12.80 6.61
CA SER A 93 -1.80 13.13 8.02
C SER A 93 -2.60 12.19 8.91
N VAL A 94 -2.17 12.08 10.15
CA VAL A 94 -2.89 11.40 11.23
C VAL A 94 -3.15 12.42 12.32
N ARG A 95 -4.38 12.49 12.84
CA ARG A 95 -4.76 13.36 13.98
C ARG A 95 -4.25 14.80 13.88
N GLY A 96 -4.49 15.50 12.77
CA GLY A 96 -4.08 16.91 12.65
C GLY A 96 -4.15 17.46 11.23
N PHE A 97 -3.54 18.63 11.04
CA PHE A 97 -3.53 19.35 9.77
C PHE A 97 -2.88 18.52 8.65
N ASN A 98 -3.56 18.48 7.51
CA ASN A 98 -3.15 17.76 6.32
C ASN A 98 -2.48 18.73 5.35
N ASP A 99 -1.19 18.56 5.11
CA ASP A 99 -0.37 19.37 4.22
C ASP A 99 0.47 18.43 3.34
N LEU A 100 0.78 18.85 2.12
CA LEU A 100 1.55 18.07 1.14
C LEU A 100 2.92 17.67 1.69
N PHE A 101 3.54 18.53 2.50
CA PHE A 101 4.86 18.32 3.08
C PHE A 101 4.82 17.94 4.58
N ALA A 102 3.74 17.28 5.02
CA ALA A 102 3.60 16.87 6.41
C ALA A 102 4.80 16.01 6.89
N ASN A 103 5.57 16.54 7.84
CA ASN A 103 6.80 15.93 8.37
C ASN A 103 6.61 15.30 9.77
N LYS A 104 5.36 15.06 10.18
CA LYS A 104 5.00 14.58 11.52
C LYS A 104 4.56 13.11 11.55
N LEU A 105 4.70 12.39 10.44
CA LEU A 105 4.19 11.03 10.27
C LEU A 105 5.29 10.09 9.77
N LEU A 106 5.73 9.12 10.59
CA LEU A 106 6.69 8.08 10.20
C LEU A 106 6.07 7.14 9.19
N VAL A 107 6.74 6.96 8.05
CA VAL A 107 6.32 6.00 7.04
C VAL A 107 7.47 5.07 6.77
N LEU A 108 7.16 3.78 6.84
CA LEU A 108 8.08 2.69 6.67
C LEU A 108 7.56 1.76 5.59
N VAL A 109 8.48 1.25 4.78
CA VAL A 109 8.25 0.10 3.91
C VAL A 109 9.23 -0.97 4.33
N ASP A 110 8.73 -2.12 4.78
CA ASP A 110 9.52 -3.22 5.32
C ASP A 110 10.53 -2.75 6.39
N GLY A 111 10.06 -1.89 7.30
CA GLY A 111 10.86 -1.31 8.39
C GLY A 111 11.87 -0.23 7.99
N ARG A 112 11.97 0.13 6.70
CA ARG A 112 12.86 1.20 6.21
C ARG A 112 12.10 2.49 5.99
N THR A 113 12.67 3.61 6.43
CA THR A 113 12.09 4.93 6.20
C THR A 113 12.11 5.32 4.74
N VAL A 114 10.99 5.87 4.25
CA VAL A 114 10.83 6.36 2.87
C VAL A 114 10.83 7.89 2.78
N TYR A 115 11.42 8.55 3.77
CA TYR A 115 11.50 10.00 3.79
C TYR A 115 12.44 10.59 2.76
N THR A 116 12.06 11.77 2.28
CA THR A 116 12.95 12.64 1.55
C THR A 116 13.68 13.61 2.50
N PRO A 117 15.01 13.75 2.38
CA PRO A 117 15.77 14.76 3.12
C PRO A 117 15.38 16.21 2.79
N ILE A 118 14.69 16.45 1.67
CA ILE A 118 14.41 17.81 1.16
C ILE A 118 13.41 18.55 2.06
N PHE A 119 12.39 17.86 2.58
CA PHE A 119 11.38 18.45 3.47
C PHE A 119 10.95 17.52 4.61
N SER A 120 11.66 16.42 4.84
CA SER A 120 11.40 15.47 5.94
C SER A 120 9.99 14.84 5.90
N GLY A 121 9.36 14.78 4.72
CA GLY A 121 8.09 14.11 4.47
C GLY A 121 8.23 13.00 3.44
N VAL A 122 7.11 12.51 2.90
CA VAL A 122 7.07 11.37 1.95
C VAL A 122 6.58 11.82 0.59
N PHE A 123 7.30 11.43 -0.47
CA PHE A 123 6.78 11.45 -1.83
C PHE A 123 5.93 10.21 -2.06
N TRP A 124 4.64 10.31 -1.76
CA TRP A 124 3.67 9.23 -1.87
C TRP A 124 3.53 8.71 -3.30
N GLU A 125 3.71 9.59 -4.29
CA GLU A 125 3.72 9.28 -5.71
C GLU A 125 4.93 8.42 -6.14
N SER A 126 6.00 8.39 -5.33
CA SER A 126 7.19 7.58 -5.61
C SER A 126 7.19 6.24 -4.86
N GLN A 127 6.19 5.98 -4.01
CA GLN A 127 6.07 4.72 -3.27
C GLN A 127 5.29 3.68 -4.09
N GLU A 128 5.90 3.21 -5.17
CA GLU A 128 5.25 2.31 -6.16
C GLU A 128 5.27 0.83 -5.77
N VAL A 129 4.87 0.51 -4.54
CA VAL A 129 4.68 -0.89 -4.12
C VAL A 129 3.48 -1.48 -4.87
N MET A 130 3.66 -2.69 -5.42
CA MET A 130 2.55 -3.44 -6.02
C MET A 130 1.57 -3.84 -4.91
N LEU A 131 0.34 -3.33 -4.96
CA LEU A 131 -0.65 -3.58 -3.89
C LEU A 131 -0.92 -5.08 -3.67
N GLY A 132 -0.88 -5.90 -4.72
CA GLY A 132 -1.03 -7.35 -4.59
C GLY A 132 0.10 -8.04 -3.84
N ASP A 133 1.24 -7.38 -3.65
CA ASP A 133 2.37 -7.87 -2.85
C ASP A 133 2.37 -7.32 -1.43
N VAL A 134 1.47 -6.38 -1.11
CA VAL A 134 1.31 -5.86 0.24
C VAL A 134 0.65 -6.93 1.08
N GLU A 135 1.31 -7.32 2.16
CA GLU A 135 0.75 -8.26 3.12
C GLU A 135 -0.24 -7.54 4.04
N ARG A 136 0.20 -6.38 4.57
CA ARG A 136 -0.63 -5.49 5.39
C ARG A 136 -0.06 -4.09 5.48
N VAL A 137 -0.93 -3.14 5.82
CA VAL A 137 -0.57 -1.76 6.19
C VAL A 137 -0.98 -1.55 7.64
N GLU A 138 -0.02 -1.23 8.49
CA GLU A 138 -0.22 -0.94 9.90
C GLU A 138 -0.14 0.56 10.15
N VAL A 139 -1.07 1.10 10.92
CA VAL A 139 -1.06 2.50 11.34
C VAL A 139 -1.19 2.61 12.84
N ILE A 140 -0.13 3.09 13.47
CA ILE A 140 -0.05 3.40 14.89
C ILE A 140 -0.34 4.89 15.04
N ARG A 141 -1.45 5.24 15.69
CA ARG A 141 -1.89 6.64 15.83
C ARG A 141 -1.47 7.21 17.18
N GLY A 142 -0.86 8.39 17.15
CA GLY A 142 -0.39 9.11 18.33
C GLY A 142 1.14 9.17 18.44
N PRO A 143 1.65 9.82 19.50
CA PRO A 143 3.08 10.08 19.65
C PRO A 143 3.90 8.80 19.80
N GLY A 144 4.72 8.50 18.80
CA GLY A 144 5.68 7.40 18.78
C GLY A 144 7.15 7.88 18.86
N GLY A 145 7.40 9.19 18.99
CA GLY A 145 8.73 9.79 18.85
C GLY A 145 9.81 9.24 19.78
N THR A 146 9.45 8.77 20.97
CA THR A 146 10.39 8.17 21.95
C THR A 146 10.99 6.84 21.47
N LEU A 147 10.25 6.06 20.66
CA LEU A 147 10.66 4.75 20.17
C LEU A 147 11.05 4.76 18.69
N TRP A 148 10.42 5.65 17.92
CA TRP A 148 10.53 5.70 16.46
C TRP A 148 11.35 6.89 15.94
N GLY A 149 11.57 7.93 16.76
CA GLY A 149 12.39 9.10 16.41
C GLY A 149 11.61 10.30 15.87
N ALA A 150 12.35 11.25 15.28
CA ALA A 150 11.94 12.65 15.09
C ALA A 150 10.62 12.88 14.32
N ASN A 151 10.19 11.94 13.49
CA ASN A 151 9.03 12.14 12.63
C ASN A 151 7.81 11.26 13.00
N ALA A 152 7.83 10.57 14.15
CA ALA A 152 6.69 9.80 14.66
C ALA A 152 5.81 10.62 15.62
N VAL A 153 5.65 11.92 15.38
CA VAL A 153 4.93 12.83 16.29
C VAL A 153 3.43 12.55 16.29
N ASN A 154 2.85 12.35 15.10
CA ASN A 154 1.42 12.07 14.95
C ASN A 154 1.13 10.57 14.81
N GLY A 155 2.13 9.77 14.44
CA GLY A 155 1.99 8.33 14.29
C GLY A 155 3.06 7.70 13.43
N VAL A 156 2.87 6.41 13.18
CA VAL A 156 3.70 5.56 12.32
C VAL A 156 2.78 4.81 11.36
N ILE A 157 3.16 4.77 10.09
CA ILE A 157 2.60 3.94 9.03
C ILE A 157 3.69 2.95 8.64
N ASN A 158 3.37 1.67 8.64
CA ASN A 158 4.28 0.62 8.22
C ASN A 158 3.60 -0.23 7.14
N VAL A 159 4.16 -0.22 5.94
CA VAL A 159 3.73 -1.07 4.83
C VAL A 159 4.63 -2.31 4.83
N LEU A 160 4.04 -3.47 5.06
CA LEU A 160 4.75 -4.74 4.99
C LEU A 160 4.40 -5.44 3.69
N THR A 161 5.43 -5.87 2.97
CA THR A 161 5.29 -6.64 1.74
C THR A 161 5.59 -8.12 1.98
N ARG A 162 4.88 -8.97 1.25
CA ARG A 162 5.15 -10.41 1.22
C ARG A 162 6.59 -10.65 0.78
N SER A 163 7.19 -11.70 1.33
CA SER A 163 8.55 -12.08 0.95
C SER A 163 8.63 -12.53 -0.52
N ALA A 164 9.86 -12.59 -1.06
CA ALA A 164 10.08 -13.18 -2.38
C ALA A 164 9.64 -14.65 -2.42
N GLU A 165 9.80 -15.40 -1.33
CA GLU A 165 9.39 -16.80 -1.19
C GLU A 165 7.88 -17.00 -1.33
N GLU A 166 7.08 -16.06 -0.83
CA GLU A 166 5.61 -16.11 -0.91
C GLU A 166 5.07 -15.56 -2.22
N THR A 167 5.92 -14.95 -3.04
CA THR A 167 5.54 -14.28 -4.29
C THR A 167 6.14 -14.99 -5.51
N GLN A 168 5.98 -16.32 -5.57
CA GLN A 168 6.45 -17.14 -6.69
C GLN A 168 5.47 -17.11 -7.88
N GLY A 169 5.98 -17.45 -9.06
CA GLY A 169 5.19 -17.49 -10.30
C GLY A 169 4.92 -16.11 -10.90
N GLY A 170 4.10 -16.10 -11.96
CA GLY A 170 3.74 -14.89 -12.70
C GLY A 170 2.36 -14.36 -12.31
N VAL A 171 2.26 -13.05 -12.10
CA VAL A 171 0.98 -12.33 -11.90
C VAL A 171 0.92 -11.17 -12.87
N VAL A 172 -0.22 -10.99 -13.53
CA VAL A 172 -0.52 -9.83 -14.36
C VAL A 172 -1.84 -9.22 -13.88
N GLN A 173 -1.84 -7.91 -13.70
CA GLN A 173 -3.01 -7.14 -13.31
C GLN A 173 -3.21 -6.01 -14.32
N VAL A 174 -4.45 -5.77 -14.70
CA VAL A 174 -4.85 -4.69 -15.58
C VAL A 174 -6.08 -4.02 -15.00
N GLY A 175 -6.17 -2.70 -15.13
CA GLY A 175 -7.27 -1.91 -14.60
C GLY A 175 -7.55 -0.71 -15.48
N ALA A 176 -8.80 -0.26 -15.47
CA ALA A 176 -9.24 0.96 -16.12
C ALA A 176 -10.41 1.55 -15.32
N GLY A 177 -10.50 2.87 -15.28
CA GLY A 177 -11.46 3.58 -14.45
C GLY A 177 -11.62 5.05 -14.82
N SER A 178 -12.48 5.74 -14.07
CA SER A 178 -12.77 7.16 -14.30
C SER A 178 -11.69 8.09 -13.74
N HIS A 179 -11.01 7.67 -12.67
CA HIS A 179 -9.97 8.44 -11.98
C HIS A 179 -8.56 7.98 -12.41
N GLU A 180 -8.36 6.67 -12.53
CA GLU A 180 -7.23 6.05 -13.22
C GLU A 180 -7.69 5.64 -14.61
N ARG A 181 -7.24 6.33 -15.66
CA ARG A 181 -7.71 6.07 -17.03
C ARG A 181 -7.38 4.66 -17.49
N GLY A 182 -6.22 4.16 -17.07
CA GLY A 182 -5.76 2.81 -17.39
C GLY A 182 -4.45 2.51 -16.69
N GLY A 183 -4.19 1.23 -16.44
CA GLY A 183 -2.94 0.80 -15.84
C GLY A 183 -2.79 -0.70 -15.82
N GLY A 184 -1.59 -1.14 -15.51
CA GLY A 184 -1.30 -2.55 -15.33
C GLY A 184 -0.02 -2.76 -14.56
N SER A 185 0.11 -3.96 -14.03
CA SER A 185 1.36 -4.43 -13.43
C SER A 185 1.61 -5.88 -13.78
N ALA A 186 2.88 -6.24 -13.84
CA ALA A 186 3.33 -7.60 -14.02
C ALA A 186 4.38 -7.90 -12.96
N ARG A 187 4.28 -9.08 -12.36
CA ARG A 187 5.26 -9.61 -11.42
C ARG A 187 5.66 -11.01 -11.84
N PHE A 188 6.93 -11.33 -11.65
CA PHE A 188 7.42 -12.69 -11.72
C PHE A 188 8.36 -12.99 -10.56
N GLY A 189 8.16 -14.11 -9.89
CA GLY A 189 9.06 -14.61 -8.85
C GLY A 189 9.47 -16.05 -9.09
N GLY A 190 10.67 -16.39 -8.63
CA GLY A 190 11.25 -17.71 -8.79
C GLY A 190 12.27 -18.07 -7.71
N LYS A 191 12.65 -19.35 -7.70
CA LYS A 191 13.75 -19.88 -6.89
C LYS A 191 15.08 -19.72 -7.61
N LEU A 192 16.12 -19.39 -6.86
CA LEU A 192 17.51 -19.36 -7.34
C LEU A 192 18.25 -20.63 -6.90
N GLY A 193 17.74 -21.79 -7.32
CA GLY A 193 18.14 -23.08 -6.75
C GLY A 193 17.91 -23.11 -5.23
N ASP A 194 18.88 -23.62 -4.48
CA ASP A 194 18.83 -23.65 -2.99
C ASP A 194 19.34 -22.35 -2.34
N ARG A 195 19.70 -21.33 -3.12
CA ARG A 195 20.34 -20.10 -2.62
C ARG A 195 19.35 -19.04 -2.15
N GLY A 196 18.07 -19.18 -2.48
CA GLY A 196 17.01 -18.27 -2.07
C GLY A 196 15.99 -18.02 -3.18
N TYR A 197 15.25 -16.93 -3.02
CA TYR A 197 14.11 -16.55 -3.86
C TYR A 197 14.33 -15.16 -4.45
N TYR A 198 13.76 -14.92 -5.63
CA TYR A 198 13.76 -13.60 -6.27
C TYR A 198 12.34 -13.19 -6.68
N ARG A 199 12.11 -11.88 -6.73
CA ARG A 199 10.90 -11.23 -7.25
C ARG A 199 11.32 -10.04 -8.11
N LEU A 200 10.68 -9.92 -9.28
CA LEU A 200 10.78 -8.76 -10.16
C LEU A 200 9.36 -8.29 -10.50
N TYR A 201 9.13 -6.98 -10.54
CA TYR A 201 7.84 -6.43 -10.96
C TYR A 201 8.01 -5.13 -11.76
N ALA A 202 7.00 -4.82 -12.56
CA ALA A 202 6.85 -3.56 -13.27
C ALA A 202 5.40 -3.10 -13.16
N LYS A 203 5.19 -1.80 -12.99
CA LYS A 203 3.87 -1.17 -12.91
C LYS A 203 3.82 0.03 -13.84
N HIS A 204 2.65 0.28 -14.41
CA HIS A 204 2.34 1.48 -15.16
C HIS A 204 0.90 1.92 -14.85
N SER A 205 0.68 3.21 -14.66
CA SER A 205 -0.63 3.79 -14.40
C SER A 205 -0.75 5.17 -15.03
N GLU A 206 -1.87 5.41 -15.71
CA GLU A 206 -2.23 6.68 -16.30
C GLU A 206 -3.30 7.36 -15.45
N TRP A 207 -2.98 8.55 -14.95
CA TRP A 207 -3.86 9.37 -14.15
C TRP A 207 -4.51 10.44 -15.02
N ARG A 208 -5.78 10.75 -14.76
CA ARG A 208 -6.38 11.95 -15.37
C ARG A 208 -5.75 13.19 -14.73
N GLU A 209 -5.29 14.11 -15.56
CA GLU A 209 -4.81 15.42 -15.13
C GLU A 209 -5.96 16.19 -14.45
N THR A 210 -5.65 16.90 -13.36
CA THR A 210 -6.67 17.69 -12.67
C THR A 210 -6.91 18.96 -13.47
N GLU A 211 -8.17 19.27 -13.74
CA GLU A 211 -8.59 20.46 -14.48
C GLU A 211 -9.27 21.45 -13.52
N ASP A 212 -9.10 22.75 -13.75
CA ASP A 212 -9.85 23.80 -13.05
C ASP A 212 -11.31 23.89 -13.54
N ALA A 213 -12.09 24.81 -12.96
CA ALA A 213 -13.49 25.02 -13.33
C ALA A 213 -13.67 25.46 -14.80
N GLU A 214 -12.60 25.99 -15.40
CA GLU A 214 -12.52 26.43 -16.80
C GLU A 214 -11.94 25.35 -17.73
N GLY A 215 -11.62 24.16 -17.22
CA GLY A 215 -11.12 23.02 -18.00
C GLY A 215 -9.62 23.06 -18.33
N ARG A 216 -8.83 23.91 -17.67
CA ARG A 216 -7.38 24.00 -17.86
C ARG A 216 -6.65 23.06 -16.89
N PRO A 217 -5.53 22.42 -17.31
CA PRO A 217 -4.75 21.58 -16.41
C PRO A 217 -4.13 22.39 -15.26
N LEU A 218 -4.10 21.80 -14.07
CA LEU A 218 -3.51 22.34 -12.83
C LEU A 218 -2.05 21.93 -12.60
#